data_AF-A0A2T5NE53-F1
#
_entry.id   AF-A0A2T5NE53-F1
#
_cell.length_a   1.000
_cell.length_b   1.000
_cell.length_c   1.000
_cell.angle_alpha   90.00
_cell.angle_beta   90.00
_cell.angle_gamma   90.00
#
_symmetry.space_group_name_H-M   'P 1'
#
loop_
_entity.id
_entity.type
_entity.pdbx_description
1 polymer ?
#
loop_
_entity_poly.entity_id
_entity_poly.type
_entity_poly.pdbx_seq_one_letter_code
_entity_poly.pdbx_strand_id
1 'polypeptide(L)'
;MGCLCAPAQAAAPDKAAGTYVPADEDWLPSSLVLLPSGQFEWFIKGSGARTVRGDWTRGRGQIVLRAAAGGEAPAYRQLPYASGRFMAADRYDEAMMTVAVLAAGRMGVAGTEALLEDDQGRQVEAEATRTPGYLIAWQPKAWGAWRKVGLRLAGSGQAWQWFEVDAVGRTERAAGFELSNADAVQPLFRQAELEIQADGGLTMPKPAPEIPVRSALRYRKLDRPLTAAQLAGHYRMESRTESELALQADGQASWSLLASRAYYLEGRWRVSNGLVTVEAQLPAQAPKYRLMSDAEMNVRQPATARQLIAIVGQPRVGGAAGIEVRFEAAGKTLGQAVSQASGDAILDWDGKADDWTRVALRRQGSADAWTWLEVPAARRADRLLAIAVDDLGLSRPAIPSLIFGLGEDGGLLLREPLNHDLEKYFKTKK
;
A
#
# COMPACT_ATOMS: atom_id res chain seq x y z
N MET A 1 48.28 -35.69 -3.34
CA MET A 1 47.05 -36.08 -2.62
C MET A 1 46.28 -34.81 -2.28
N GLY A 2 45.33 -34.42 -3.15
CA GLY A 2 44.48 -33.26 -2.91
C GLY A 2 43.28 -33.67 -2.06
N CYS A 3 43.12 -33.05 -0.89
CA CYS A 3 41.89 -33.18 -0.11
C CYS A 3 40.77 -32.43 -0.85
N LEU A 4 39.82 -33.18 -1.38
CA LEU A 4 38.54 -32.67 -1.84
C LEU A 4 37.72 -32.31 -0.59
N CYS A 5 37.50 -31.02 -0.36
CA CYS A 5 36.50 -30.56 0.60
C CYS A 5 35.12 -31.05 0.14
N ALA A 6 34.50 -31.90 0.95
CA ALA A 6 33.11 -32.30 0.76
C ALA A 6 32.18 -31.08 0.89
N PRO A 7 31.08 -31.03 0.11
CA PRO A 7 30.09 -29.96 0.26
C PRO A 7 29.47 -30.02 1.66
N ALA A 8 29.21 -28.83 2.23
CA ALA A 8 28.61 -28.65 3.54
C ALA A 8 27.33 -29.49 3.65
N GLN A 9 27.35 -30.44 4.57
CA GLN A 9 26.22 -31.27 4.94
C GLN A 9 25.14 -30.36 5.53
N ALA A 10 23.95 -30.33 4.94
CA ALA A 10 22.82 -29.57 5.45
C ALA A 10 22.57 -29.96 6.92
N ALA A 11 22.74 -28.98 7.82
CA ALA A 11 22.55 -29.18 9.25
C ALA A 11 21.11 -29.66 9.52
N ALA A 12 20.95 -30.56 10.51
CA ALA A 12 19.65 -31.02 10.96
C ALA A 12 18.71 -29.83 11.26
N PRO A 13 17.37 -29.96 11.08
CA PRO A 13 16.45 -28.86 11.31
C PRO A 13 16.59 -28.36 12.76
N ASP A 14 17.07 -27.12 12.89
CA ASP A 14 17.26 -26.47 14.18
C ASP A 14 15.91 -26.41 14.91
N LYS A 15 15.87 -26.81 16.19
CA LYS A 15 14.66 -26.74 17.03
C LYS A 15 14.09 -25.32 17.15
N ALA A 16 14.86 -24.28 16.81
CA ALA A 16 14.37 -22.92 16.70
C ALA A 16 13.58 -22.64 15.40
N ALA A 17 13.75 -23.45 14.35
CA ALA A 17 12.96 -23.31 13.13
C ALA A 17 11.46 -23.52 13.44
N GLY A 18 10.61 -22.71 12.81
CA GLY A 18 9.16 -22.75 13.00
C GLY A 18 8.50 -21.40 12.79
N THR A 19 7.19 -21.38 13.05
CA THR A 19 6.36 -20.17 12.98
C THR A 19 6.08 -19.66 14.38
N TYR A 20 6.23 -18.36 14.56
CA TYR A 20 6.08 -17.64 15.81
C TYR A 20 5.05 -16.53 15.61
N VAL A 21 4.10 -16.42 16.53
CA VAL A 21 3.08 -15.36 16.50
C VAL A 21 3.18 -14.52 17.78
N PRO A 22 2.95 -13.20 17.73
CA PRO A 22 3.00 -12.34 18.91
C PRO A 22 1.98 -12.79 19.95
N ALA A 23 2.36 -12.65 21.22
CA ALA A 23 1.46 -12.69 22.35
C ALA A 23 0.98 -11.28 22.76
N ASP A 24 1.67 -10.22 22.34
CA ASP A 24 1.33 -8.84 22.69
C ASP A 24 0.37 -8.19 21.69
N GLU A 25 -0.77 -7.71 22.20
CA GLU A 25 -1.90 -7.15 21.43
C GLU A 25 -1.55 -5.93 20.59
N ASP A 26 -0.65 -5.07 21.07
CA ASP A 26 -0.25 -3.83 20.39
C ASP A 26 0.41 -4.05 19.02
N TRP A 27 0.89 -5.26 18.74
CA TRP A 27 1.61 -5.59 17.52
C TRP A 27 0.88 -6.62 16.65
N LEU A 28 -0.36 -6.97 17.00
CA LEU A 28 -1.14 -7.93 16.26
C LEU A 28 -1.89 -7.29 15.08
N PRO A 29 -2.07 -8.05 13.98
CA PRO A 29 -1.46 -9.35 13.69
C PRO A 29 -0.02 -9.22 13.17
N SER A 30 0.94 -9.97 13.71
CA SER A 30 2.31 -10.09 13.16
C SER A 30 2.74 -11.57 13.17
N SER A 31 3.83 -11.92 12.48
CA SER A 31 4.36 -13.30 12.51
C SER A 31 5.83 -13.37 12.11
N LEU A 32 6.61 -14.19 12.79
CA LEU A 32 7.99 -14.51 12.43
C LEU A 32 8.09 -16.00 12.01
N VAL A 33 8.68 -16.25 10.85
CA VAL A 33 8.96 -17.60 10.36
C VAL A 33 10.47 -17.75 10.26
N LEU A 34 11.00 -18.74 10.98
CA LEU A 34 12.38 -19.18 10.90
C LEU A 34 12.42 -20.48 10.09
N LEU A 35 12.94 -20.42 8.86
CA LEU A 35 13.04 -21.57 7.98
C LEU A 35 14.25 -22.43 8.37
N PRO A 36 14.17 -23.77 8.25
CA PRO A 36 15.32 -24.65 8.49
C PRO A 36 16.53 -24.36 7.60
N SER A 37 16.33 -23.66 6.47
CA SER A 37 17.40 -23.20 5.57
C SER A 37 18.31 -22.13 6.17
N GLY A 38 17.98 -21.58 7.34
CA GLY A 38 18.65 -20.41 7.90
C GLY A 38 18.09 -19.08 7.37
N GLN A 39 16.99 -19.10 6.62
CA GLN A 39 16.30 -17.88 6.18
C GLN A 39 15.11 -17.54 7.09
N PHE A 40 14.76 -16.27 7.19
CA PHE A 40 13.57 -15.84 7.93
C PHE A 40 12.68 -14.93 7.09
N GLU A 41 11.39 -14.94 7.44
CA GLU A 41 10.43 -13.93 7.02
C GLU A 41 9.69 -13.42 8.26
N TRP A 42 9.66 -12.10 8.43
CA TRP A 42 8.98 -11.46 9.54
C TRP A 42 7.98 -10.42 9.03
N PHE A 43 6.70 -10.77 9.14
CA PHE A 43 5.59 -9.86 8.88
C PHE A 43 5.26 -9.06 10.15
N ILE A 44 5.16 -7.75 10.00
CA ILE A 44 4.94 -6.78 11.07
C ILE A 44 3.80 -5.86 10.65
N LYS A 45 2.68 -5.84 11.38
CA LYS A 45 1.53 -4.96 11.05
C LYS A 45 1.63 -3.57 11.66
N GLY A 46 2.29 -3.40 12.81
CA GLY A 46 2.61 -2.11 13.45
C GLY A 46 1.67 -0.93 13.09
N SER A 47 2.24 0.16 12.58
CA SER A 47 1.53 1.29 11.93
C SER A 47 1.30 1.08 10.42
N GLY A 48 1.63 -0.10 9.90
CA GLY A 48 1.54 -0.47 8.49
C GLY A 48 2.13 -1.87 8.26
N ALA A 49 1.60 -2.60 7.28
CA ALA A 49 2.06 -3.96 6.97
C ALA A 49 3.45 -3.91 6.30
N ARG A 50 4.46 -4.53 6.92
CA ARG A 50 5.84 -4.63 6.44
C ARG A 50 6.32 -6.07 6.55
N THR A 51 7.18 -6.49 5.63
CA THR A 51 7.80 -7.82 5.67
C THR A 51 9.31 -7.71 5.57
N VAL A 52 10.02 -8.09 6.63
CA VAL A 52 11.49 -8.16 6.63
C VAL A 52 11.92 -9.58 6.34
N ARG A 53 12.90 -9.75 5.45
CA ARG A 53 13.48 -11.04 5.08
C ARG A 53 14.99 -11.01 5.24
N GLY A 54 15.59 -12.18 5.44
CA GLY A 54 17.04 -12.31 5.49
C GLY A 54 17.46 -13.65 6.07
N ASP A 55 18.63 -13.67 6.68
CA ASP A 55 19.21 -14.87 7.27
C ASP A 55 19.14 -14.82 8.79
N TRP A 56 19.09 -15.98 9.42
CA TRP A 56 19.14 -16.11 10.87
C TRP A 56 20.17 -17.14 11.30
N THR A 57 20.75 -16.90 12.46
CA THR A 57 21.67 -17.83 13.12
C THR A 57 21.30 -18.00 14.58
N ARG A 58 21.70 -19.14 15.15
CA ARG A 58 21.46 -19.46 16.56
C ARG A 58 22.76 -19.47 17.36
N GLY A 59 22.75 -18.72 18.46
CA GLY A 59 23.78 -18.76 19.51
C GLY A 59 23.28 -19.46 20.78
N ARG A 60 24.09 -19.43 21.84
CA ARG A 60 23.66 -19.94 23.16
C ARG A 60 22.55 -19.05 23.72
N GLY A 61 21.32 -19.54 23.70
CA GLY A 61 20.15 -18.84 24.25
C GLY A 61 19.61 -17.68 23.40
N GLN A 62 20.16 -17.47 22.20
CA GLN A 62 19.81 -16.34 21.34
C GLN A 62 19.65 -16.73 19.88
N ILE A 63 18.81 -15.98 19.17
CA ILE A 63 18.67 -16.01 17.72
C ILE A 63 19.04 -14.62 17.19
N VAL A 64 19.87 -14.57 16.16
CA VAL A 64 20.24 -13.32 15.49
C VAL A 64 19.62 -13.33 14.11
N LEU A 65 18.75 -12.37 13.83
CA LEU A 65 18.22 -12.10 12.48
C LEU A 65 19.09 -11.04 11.82
N ARG A 66 19.46 -11.26 10.58
CA ARG A 66 20.16 -10.30 9.72
C ARG A 66 19.30 -10.06 8.50
N ALA A 67 18.65 -8.90 8.45
CA ALA A 67 17.85 -8.53 7.31
C ALA A 67 18.75 -8.43 6.07
N ALA A 68 18.26 -8.93 4.94
CA ALA A 68 18.89 -8.69 3.66
C ALA A 68 18.78 -7.18 3.37
N ALA A 69 19.86 -6.43 3.56
CA ALA A 69 19.92 -5.04 3.14
C ALA A 69 19.98 -5.01 1.60
N GLY A 70 18.97 -4.38 0.98
CA GLY A 70 18.69 -4.48 -0.44
C GLY A 70 19.83 -4.05 -1.36
N GLY A 71 20.16 -4.94 -2.30
CA GLY A 71 20.82 -4.59 -3.56
C GLY A 71 19.83 -4.09 -4.63
N GLU A 72 18.54 -4.02 -4.31
CA GLU A 72 17.52 -3.51 -5.22
C GLU A 72 17.57 -1.98 -5.30
N ALA A 73 17.33 -1.45 -6.49
CA ALA A 73 17.10 -0.01 -6.65
C ALA A 73 15.74 0.37 -6.03
N PRO A 74 15.63 1.54 -5.36
CA PRO A 74 14.35 2.03 -4.84
C PRO A 74 13.38 2.24 -6.00
N ALA A 75 12.11 1.90 -5.80
CA ALA A 75 11.05 2.09 -6.78
C ALA A 75 10.04 3.12 -6.25
N TYR A 76 10.23 4.39 -6.63
CA TYR A 76 9.33 5.47 -6.24
C TYR A 76 8.17 5.58 -7.23
N ARG A 77 6.98 5.86 -6.71
CA ARG A 77 5.78 6.17 -7.48
C ARG A 77 5.14 7.43 -6.93
N GLN A 78 4.83 8.39 -7.79
CA GLN A 78 4.11 9.60 -7.36
C GLN A 78 2.69 9.25 -6.90
N LEU A 79 2.33 9.78 -5.73
CA LEU A 79 0.99 9.72 -5.19
C LEU A 79 0.28 11.03 -5.55
N PRO A 80 -0.95 10.97 -6.05
CA PRO A 80 -1.70 12.18 -6.32
C PRO A 80 -2.05 12.93 -5.03
N TYR A 81 -2.02 14.26 -5.11
CA TYR A 81 -2.38 15.16 -4.00
C TYR A 81 -3.76 14.82 -3.39
N ALA A 82 -4.74 14.55 -4.25
CA ALA A 82 -6.10 14.16 -3.85
C ALA A 82 -6.19 12.83 -3.06
N SER A 83 -5.09 12.12 -2.84
CA SER A 83 -5.10 10.89 -2.02
C SER A 83 -5.38 11.15 -0.54
N GLY A 84 -5.18 12.39 -0.05
CA GLY A 84 -5.37 12.74 1.37
C GLY A 84 -4.48 11.94 2.33
N ARG A 85 -3.37 11.39 1.81
CA ARG A 85 -2.49 10.47 2.55
C ARG A 85 -1.32 11.15 3.26
N PHE A 86 -1.09 12.43 2.99
CA PHE A 86 0.02 13.19 3.56
C PHE A 86 -0.48 14.51 4.13
N MET A 87 0.18 14.97 5.18
CA MET A 87 -0.15 16.25 5.81
C MET A 87 0.13 17.39 4.83
N ALA A 88 -0.88 18.22 4.58
CA ALA A 88 -0.70 19.46 3.84
C ALA A 88 0.09 20.47 4.68
N ALA A 89 0.82 21.36 4.00
CA ALA A 89 1.73 22.33 4.59
C ALA A 89 1.01 23.51 5.30
N ASP A 90 -0.30 23.38 5.57
CA ASP A 90 -1.23 24.40 6.11
C ASP A 90 -0.77 25.10 7.41
N ARG A 91 0.36 24.68 7.99
CA ARG A 91 0.95 25.20 9.22
C ARG A 91 2.27 25.98 9.02
N TYR A 92 2.74 26.13 7.79
CA TYR A 92 4.05 26.74 7.52
C TYR A 92 3.92 27.92 6.54
N ASP A 93 4.83 28.88 6.73
CA ASP A 93 4.90 30.15 6.00
C ASP A 93 4.85 29.96 4.47
N GLU A 94 4.31 30.95 3.73
CA GLU A 94 3.92 30.87 2.31
C GLU A 94 5.04 30.47 1.32
N ALA A 95 6.28 30.27 1.76
CA ALA A 95 7.45 29.95 0.92
C ALA A 95 7.93 28.49 0.97
N MET A 96 7.28 27.60 1.73
CA MET A 96 7.78 26.24 1.94
C MET A 96 7.22 25.22 0.93
N MET A 97 8.07 24.36 0.37
CA MET A 97 7.71 23.20 -0.44
C MET A 97 7.87 21.91 0.38
N THR A 98 6.92 21.00 0.29
CA THR A 98 6.89 19.76 1.07
C THR A 98 6.93 18.52 0.16
N VAL A 99 7.78 17.57 0.48
CA VAL A 99 7.85 16.26 -0.17
C VAL A 99 7.57 15.18 0.86
N ALA A 100 6.56 14.34 0.62
CA ALA A 100 6.22 13.21 1.48
C ALA A 100 6.53 11.90 0.75
N VAL A 101 7.30 11.01 1.38
CA VAL A 101 7.68 9.69 0.87
C VAL A 101 7.16 8.64 1.84
N LEU A 102 6.17 7.89 1.38
CA LEU A 102 5.40 6.93 2.18
C LEU A 102 5.70 5.49 1.76
N ALA A 103 5.41 4.54 2.65
CA ALA A 103 5.34 3.11 2.37
C ALA A 103 4.11 2.53 3.06
N ALA A 104 3.61 1.40 2.54
CA ALA A 104 2.51 0.63 3.14
C ALA A 104 1.29 1.51 3.50
N GLY A 105 0.93 2.45 2.62
CA GLY A 105 -0.24 3.31 2.77
C GLY A 105 0.02 4.70 3.34
N ARG A 106 0.57 4.80 4.57
CA ARG A 106 0.75 6.09 5.28
C ARG A 106 2.04 6.22 6.09
N MET A 107 2.88 5.19 6.14
CA MET A 107 4.09 5.26 6.95
C MET A 107 5.17 6.03 6.23
N GLY A 108 5.67 7.11 6.82
CA GLY A 108 6.80 7.83 6.26
C GLY A 108 8.09 6.99 6.27
N VAL A 109 8.85 7.08 5.19
CA VAL A 109 10.12 6.36 5.01
C VAL A 109 11.29 7.34 5.22
N ALA A 110 12.08 7.12 6.27
CA ALA A 110 13.31 7.88 6.49
C ALA A 110 14.37 7.58 5.42
N GLY A 111 15.45 8.36 5.39
CA GLY A 111 16.62 8.04 4.53
C GLY A 111 16.39 8.21 3.02
N THR A 112 15.34 8.91 2.60
CA THR A 112 15.21 9.41 1.22
C THR A 112 15.75 10.84 1.14
N GLU A 113 16.56 11.12 0.12
CA GLU A 113 16.94 12.47 -0.27
C GLU A 113 15.97 12.97 -1.35
N ALA A 114 15.65 14.26 -1.32
CA ALA A 114 14.87 14.91 -2.37
C ALA A 114 15.58 16.16 -2.90
N LEU A 115 15.55 16.30 -4.23
CA LEU A 115 16.04 17.46 -4.95
C LEU A 115 14.87 18.08 -5.71
N LEU A 116 14.53 19.32 -5.42
CA LEU A 116 13.43 20.01 -6.09
C LEU A 116 13.99 20.84 -7.23
N GLU A 117 13.25 20.93 -8.34
CA GLU A 117 13.67 21.67 -9.53
C GLU A 117 12.54 22.60 -10.01
N ASP A 118 12.88 23.85 -10.31
CA ASP A 118 11.96 24.82 -10.88
C ASP A 118 11.89 24.77 -12.42
N ASP A 119 11.00 25.56 -13.03
CA ASP A 119 10.85 25.61 -14.50
C ASP A 119 12.11 26.04 -15.26
N GLN A 120 13.10 26.64 -14.60
CA GLN A 120 14.38 27.07 -15.19
C GLN A 120 15.51 26.06 -14.96
N GLY A 121 15.21 24.90 -14.35
CA GLY A 121 16.21 23.87 -14.05
C GLY A 121 17.08 24.19 -12.83
N ARG A 122 16.70 25.18 -12.00
CA ARG A 122 17.40 25.50 -10.76
C ARG A 122 16.98 24.51 -9.68
N GLN A 123 17.93 24.05 -8.88
CA GLN A 123 17.73 22.94 -7.94
C GLN A 123 18.03 23.31 -6.49
N VAL A 124 17.25 22.77 -5.57
CA VAL A 124 17.40 22.95 -4.11
C VAL A 124 17.18 21.60 -3.43
N GLU A 125 18.07 21.24 -2.53
CA GLU A 125 17.91 20.04 -1.71
C GLU A 125 16.85 20.28 -0.63
N ALA A 126 16.00 19.29 -0.41
CA ALA A 126 15.09 19.30 0.72
C ALA A 126 15.75 18.69 1.95
N GLU A 127 15.44 19.27 3.11
CA GLU A 127 15.89 18.83 4.41
C GLU A 127 14.87 17.85 5.02
N ALA A 128 15.36 16.78 5.63
CA ALA A 128 14.51 15.86 6.37
C ALA A 128 13.92 16.54 7.61
N THR A 129 12.62 16.37 7.82
CA THR A 129 11.97 16.84 9.05
C THR A 129 12.12 15.81 10.17
N ARG A 130 11.62 16.16 11.37
CA ARG A 130 11.49 15.20 12.49
C ARG A 130 10.47 14.10 12.24
N THR A 131 9.60 14.27 11.24
CA THR A 131 8.62 13.25 10.87
C THR A 131 9.25 12.41 9.75
N PRO A 132 9.48 11.10 9.96
CA PRO A 132 10.04 10.23 8.94
C PRO A 132 9.25 10.34 7.62
N GLY A 133 9.94 10.32 6.49
CA GLY A 133 9.33 10.45 5.16
C GLY A 133 8.90 11.85 4.76
N TYR A 134 8.98 12.86 5.64
CA TYR A 134 8.67 14.24 5.27
C TYR A 134 9.94 15.04 5.11
N LEU A 135 10.06 15.71 3.97
CA LEU A 135 11.17 16.53 3.54
C LEU A 135 10.62 17.93 3.21
N ILE A 136 11.37 18.98 3.55
CA ILE A 136 10.96 20.37 3.28
C ILE A 136 12.08 21.14 2.61
N ALA A 137 11.73 22.05 1.72
CA ALA A 137 12.65 23.00 1.14
C ALA A 137 12.02 24.39 1.13
N TRP A 138 12.81 25.39 1.47
CA TRP A 138 12.39 26.79 1.32
C TRP A 138 12.57 27.20 -0.14
N GLN A 139 11.49 27.66 -0.77
CA GLN A 139 11.57 28.17 -2.13
C GLN A 139 12.45 29.42 -2.15
N PRO A 140 13.58 29.42 -2.87
CA PRO A 140 14.42 30.61 -2.99
C PRO A 140 13.64 31.75 -3.64
N LYS A 141 13.82 32.98 -3.16
CA LYS A 141 13.11 34.16 -3.70
C LYS A 141 13.25 34.37 -5.20
N ALA A 142 14.36 33.89 -5.78
CA ALA A 142 14.63 34.02 -7.21
C ALA A 142 13.93 32.95 -8.06
N TRP A 143 13.34 31.92 -7.46
CA TRP A 143 12.77 30.78 -8.17
C TRP A 143 11.44 31.06 -8.85
N GLY A 144 11.22 30.35 -9.96
CA GLY A 144 9.91 30.26 -10.61
C GLY A 144 9.03 29.22 -9.91
N ALA A 145 7.99 28.75 -10.60
CA ALA A 145 7.18 27.66 -10.09
C ALA A 145 8.01 26.37 -9.98
N TRP A 146 7.84 25.66 -8.87
CA TRP A 146 8.38 24.31 -8.71
C TRP A 146 7.75 23.36 -9.74
N ARG A 147 8.59 22.52 -10.34
CA ARG A 147 8.21 21.66 -11.45
C ARG A 147 8.48 20.18 -11.20
N LYS A 148 9.65 19.81 -10.66
CA LYS A 148 10.03 18.40 -10.50
C LYS A 148 10.59 18.06 -9.13
N VAL A 149 10.53 16.77 -8.80
CA VAL A 149 11.19 16.16 -7.65
C VAL A 149 12.07 15.03 -8.12
N GLY A 150 13.35 15.11 -7.77
CA GLY A 150 14.30 14.01 -7.85
C GLY A 150 14.31 13.28 -6.51
N LEU A 151 14.16 11.95 -6.52
CA LEU A 151 14.24 11.11 -5.33
C LEU A 151 15.35 10.06 -5.46
N ARG A 152 16.03 9.77 -4.35
CA ARG A 152 16.94 8.63 -4.20
C ARG A 152 17.14 8.28 -2.73
N LEU A 153 17.76 7.12 -2.47
CA LEU A 153 18.17 6.77 -1.11
C LEU A 153 19.41 7.57 -0.69
N ALA A 154 19.41 8.04 0.55
CA ALA A 154 20.48 8.86 1.08
C ALA A 154 21.83 8.14 1.05
N GLY A 155 22.87 8.82 0.55
CA GLY A 155 24.22 8.25 0.44
C GLY A 155 24.35 7.03 -0.50
N SER A 156 23.31 6.69 -1.28
CA SER A 156 23.33 5.50 -2.16
C SER A 156 24.21 5.65 -3.41
N GLY A 157 24.55 6.88 -3.81
CA GLY A 157 25.21 7.16 -5.09
C GLY A 157 24.37 6.86 -6.33
N GLN A 158 23.10 6.48 -6.16
CA GLN A 158 22.18 6.20 -7.26
C GLN A 158 21.80 7.48 -8.01
N ALA A 159 21.46 7.32 -9.30
CA ALA A 159 20.89 8.40 -10.09
C ALA A 159 19.52 8.83 -9.53
N TRP A 160 19.22 10.12 -9.66
CA TRP A 160 17.93 10.69 -9.28
C TRP A 160 16.80 10.13 -10.13
N GLN A 161 15.73 9.67 -9.48
CA GLN A 161 14.46 9.38 -10.14
C GLN A 161 13.62 10.65 -10.16
N TRP A 162 13.38 11.19 -11.35
CA TRP A 162 12.70 12.47 -11.53
C TRP A 162 11.21 12.29 -11.81
N PHE A 163 10.40 13.10 -11.13
CA PHE A 163 8.95 13.12 -11.25
C PHE A 163 8.47 14.55 -11.50
N GLU A 164 7.55 14.73 -12.46
CA GLU A 164 6.89 16.01 -12.67
C GLU A 164 5.81 16.20 -11.59
N VAL A 165 5.84 17.33 -10.90
CA VAL A 165 4.80 17.68 -9.92
C VAL A 165 3.53 18.05 -10.67
N ASP A 166 2.41 17.44 -10.27
CA ASP A 166 1.10 17.74 -10.86
C ASP A 166 0.64 19.17 -10.50
N ALA A 167 -0.32 19.70 -11.26
CA ALA A 167 -0.75 21.09 -11.11
C ALA A 167 -1.25 21.42 -9.69
N VAL A 168 -1.94 20.48 -9.04
CA VAL A 168 -2.45 20.66 -7.67
C VAL A 168 -1.28 20.71 -6.70
N GLY A 169 -0.33 19.78 -6.81
CA GLY A 169 0.88 19.77 -5.98
C GLY A 169 1.74 21.02 -6.14
N ARG A 170 1.76 21.65 -7.33
CA ARG A 170 2.44 22.94 -7.53
C ARG A 170 1.72 24.08 -6.80
N THR A 171 0.39 24.14 -6.90
CA THR A 171 -0.43 25.14 -6.19
C THR A 171 -0.30 24.99 -4.67
N GLU A 172 -0.41 23.76 -4.19
CA GLU A 172 -0.38 23.41 -2.78
C GLU A 172 1.05 23.29 -2.21
N ARG A 173 2.06 23.44 -3.08
CA ARG A 173 3.48 23.26 -2.78
C ARG A 173 3.77 21.97 -2.02
N ALA A 174 3.10 20.89 -2.40
CA ALA A 174 3.35 19.57 -1.86
C ALA A 174 3.35 18.47 -2.92
N ALA A 175 4.25 17.51 -2.79
CA ALA A 175 4.29 16.31 -3.63
C ALA A 175 4.40 15.06 -2.77
N GLY A 176 3.53 14.09 -3.02
CA GLY A 176 3.52 12.80 -2.33
C GLY A 176 4.09 11.69 -3.21
N PHE A 177 4.77 10.74 -2.58
CA PHE A 177 5.39 9.60 -3.23
C PHE A 177 5.23 8.34 -2.37
N GLU A 178 5.23 7.19 -3.02
CA GLU A 178 5.29 5.88 -2.39
C GLU A 178 6.57 5.15 -2.81
N LEU A 179 7.34 4.69 -1.84
CA LEU A 179 8.43 3.75 -2.05
C LEU A 179 7.84 2.33 -2.05
N SER A 180 7.60 1.80 -3.23
CA SER A 180 6.82 0.56 -3.42
C SER A 180 7.55 -0.69 -2.94
N ASN A 181 8.88 -0.68 -2.94
CA ASN A 181 9.73 -1.77 -2.45
C ASN A 181 10.49 -1.40 -1.17
N ALA A 182 9.87 -0.58 -0.30
CA ALA A 182 10.50 -0.09 0.93
C ALA A 182 11.10 -1.21 1.81
N ASP A 183 10.45 -2.38 1.87
CA ASP A 183 10.96 -3.55 2.61
C ASP A 183 12.26 -4.12 2.08
N ALA A 184 12.45 -4.09 0.76
CA ALA A 184 13.67 -4.59 0.13
C ALA A 184 14.82 -3.61 0.33
N VAL A 185 14.57 -2.31 0.13
CA VAL A 185 15.64 -1.29 0.12
C VAL A 185 15.95 -0.69 1.49
N GLN A 186 14.98 -0.69 2.40
CA GLN A 186 15.09 -0.17 3.75
C GLN A 186 14.30 -1.06 4.73
N PRO A 187 14.83 -2.25 5.06
CA PRO A 187 14.19 -3.12 6.05
C PRO A 187 14.08 -2.39 7.40
N LEU A 188 13.02 -2.68 8.16
CA LEU A 188 12.74 -2.02 9.44
C LEU A 188 13.88 -2.12 10.47
N PHE A 189 14.74 -3.13 10.33
CA PHE A 189 15.96 -3.31 11.09
C PHE A 189 17.00 -3.99 10.19
N ARG A 190 18.30 -3.78 10.48
CA ARG A 190 19.39 -4.54 9.82
C ARG A 190 19.71 -5.82 10.57
N GLN A 191 19.68 -5.75 11.89
CA GLN A 191 19.91 -6.89 12.78
C GLN A 191 18.92 -6.82 13.94
N ALA A 192 18.41 -7.98 14.36
CA ALA A 192 17.62 -8.12 15.57
C ALA A 192 18.12 -9.34 16.36
N GLU A 193 18.20 -9.20 17.68
CA GLU A 193 18.59 -10.27 18.59
C GLU A 193 17.39 -10.67 19.43
N LEU A 194 17.09 -11.97 19.45
CA LEU A 194 15.96 -12.56 20.12
C LEU A 194 16.47 -13.50 21.20
N GLU A 195 15.86 -13.46 22.37
CA GLU A 195 16.18 -14.39 23.45
C GLU A 195 15.22 -15.57 23.39
N ILE A 196 15.77 -16.77 23.56
CA ILE A 196 14.99 -18.00 23.60
C ILE A 196 14.45 -18.20 25.02
N GLN A 197 13.12 -18.29 25.13
CA GLN A 197 12.43 -18.51 26.39
C GLN A 197 12.40 -20.02 26.74
N ALA A 198 12.16 -20.33 28.02
CA ALA A 198 12.16 -21.69 28.53
C ALA A 198 11.07 -22.58 27.91
N ASP A 199 9.95 -21.97 27.52
CA ASP A 199 8.82 -22.61 26.83
C ASP A 199 9.04 -22.77 25.31
N GLY A 200 10.19 -22.34 24.79
CA GLY A 200 10.51 -22.34 23.36
C GLY A 200 9.96 -21.14 22.58
N GLY A 201 9.31 -20.19 23.27
CA GLY A 201 8.96 -18.88 22.74
C GLY A 201 10.18 -17.98 22.55
N LEU A 202 9.94 -16.77 22.03
CA LEU A 202 10.97 -15.77 21.79
C LEU A 202 10.57 -14.44 22.43
N THR A 203 11.52 -13.76 23.06
CA THR A 203 11.41 -12.33 23.38
C THR A 203 12.31 -11.54 22.46
N MET A 204 11.87 -10.35 22.10
CA MET A 204 12.56 -9.55 21.11
C MET A 204 12.38 -8.06 21.39
N PRO A 205 13.38 -7.21 21.12
CA PRO A 205 13.19 -5.77 21.18
C PRO A 205 12.11 -5.33 20.19
N LYS A 206 11.22 -4.42 20.61
CA LYS A 206 10.27 -3.75 19.72
C LYS A 206 11.05 -3.06 18.58
N PRO A 207 10.76 -3.36 17.30
CA PRO A 207 11.48 -2.72 16.20
C PRO A 207 11.10 -1.24 16.17
N ALA A 208 12.05 -0.37 16.50
CA ALA A 208 11.95 1.06 16.29
C ALA A 208 13.17 1.53 15.50
N PRO A 209 12.98 2.28 14.39
CA PRO A 209 14.09 2.67 13.53
C PRO A 209 15.06 3.67 14.19
N GLU A 210 14.70 4.36 15.29
CA GLU A 210 15.47 5.51 15.79
C GLU A 210 15.58 5.67 17.33
N ILE A 211 14.97 4.82 18.17
CA ILE A 211 14.99 4.99 19.64
C ILE A 211 15.28 3.64 20.34
N PRO A 212 16.13 3.58 21.37
CA PRO A 212 16.26 2.40 22.22
C PRO A 212 14.94 2.17 22.98
N VAL A 213 14.19 1.12 22.65
CA VAL A 213 12.85 0.88 23.23
C VAL A 213 12.93 -0.03 24.46
N ARG A 214 12.20 0.36 25.52
CA ARG A 214 12.10 -0.30 26.83
C ARG A 214 10.98 -1.37 26.94
N SER A 215 10.59 -2.04 25.87
CA SER A 215 9.56 -3.10 25.94
C SER A 215 9.87 -4.22 24.96
N ALA A 216 10.08 -5.43 25.46
CA ALA A 216 10.27 -6.63 24.65
C ALA A 216 8.90 -7.16 24.18
N LEU A 217 8.80 -7.50 22.89
CA LEU A 217 7.70 -8.24 22.32
C LEU A 217 7.90 -9.74 22.57
N ARG A 218 6.84 -10.41 23.00
CA ARG A 218 6.77 -11.85 23.24
C ARG A 218 6.15 -12.53 22.03
N TYR A 219 6.76 -13.62 21.62
CA TYR A 219 6.29 -14.48 20.56
C TYR A 219 6.16 -15.89 21.10
N ARG A 220 5.01 -16.51 20.86
CA ARG A 220 4.80 -17.93 21.11
C ARG A 220 5.08 -18.73 19.84
N LYS A 221 5.72 -19.88 20.00
CA LYS A 221 5.91 -20.81 18.89
C LYS A 221 4.60 -21.54 18.61
N LEU A 222 4.25 -21.70 17.34
CA LEU A 222 3.16 -22.59 16.95
C LEU A 222 3.65 -24.04 16.97
N ASP A 223 3.00 -24.88 17.77
CA ASP A 223 3.33 -26.32 17.85
C ASP A 223 3.08 -27.05 16.53
N ARG A 224 2.11 -26.58 15.75
CA ARG A 224 1.74 -27.11 14.45
C ARG A 224 1.43 -25.96 13.49
N PRO A 225 1.73 -26.11 12.19
CA PRO A 225 1.28 -25.16 11.18
C PRO A 225 -0.24 -25.03 11.21
N LEU A 226 -0.73 -23.80 11.07
CA LEU A 226 -2.15 -23.55 10.84
C LEU A 226 -2.53 -24.08 9.46
N THR A 227 -3.63 -24.82 9.40
CA THR A 227 -4.16 -25.36 8.15
C THR A 227 -5.51 -24.74 7.81
N ALA A 228 -5.82 -24.63 6.52
CA ALA A 228 -7.12 -24.15 6.07
C ALA A 228 -8.28 -24.99 6.64
N ALA A 229 -8.11 -26.31 6.77
CA ALA A 229 -9.14 -27.19 7.32
C ALA A 229 -9.50 -26.86 8.79
N GLN A 230 -8.50 -26.48 9.61
CA GLN A 230 -8.75 -26.08 11.00
C GLN A 230 -9.49 -24.75 11.10
N LEU A 231 -9.20 -23.83 10.18
CA LEU A 231 -9.68 -22.45 10.20
C LEU A 231 -10.97 -22.25 9.40
N ALA A 232 -11.35 -23.20 8.54
CA ALA A 232 -12.63 -23.11 7.83
C ALA A 232 -13.81 -23.11 8.83
N GLY A 233 -14.70 -22.14 8.73
CA GLY A 233 -15.87 -21.98 9.60
C GLY A 233 -16.41 -20.55 9.62
N HIS A 234 -17.44 -20.36 10.46
CA HIS A 234 -18.03 -19.04 10.72
C HIS A 234 -17.48 -18.49 12.02
N TYR A 235 -17.25 -17.19 12.05
CA TYR A 235 -16.68 -16.47 13.16
C TYR A 235 -17.49 -15.20 13.42
N ARG A 236 -17.61 -14.85 14.70
CA ARG A 236 -18.23 -13.60 15.15
C ARG A 236 -17.25 -12.79 15.95
N MET A 237 -17.30 -11.48 15.77
CA MET A 237 -16.52 -10.55 16.57
C MET A 237 -17.05 -10.51 18.00
N GLU A 238 -16.14 -10.51 18.98
CA GLU A 238 -16.47 -10.54 20.41
C GLU A 238 -17.19 -9.26 20.86
N SER A 239 -16.68 -8.11 20.43
CA SER A 239 -17.17 -6.79 20.84
C SER A 239 -18.49 -6.40 20.20
N ARG A 240 -18.82 -6.96 19.01
CA ARG A 240 -20.07 -6.67 18.29
C ARG A 240 -20.55 -7.90 17.50
N THR A 241 -21.78 -8.32 17.74
CA THR A 241 -22.39 -9.47 17.07
C THR A 241 -22.68 -9.25 15.59
N GLU A 242 -22.64 -8.00 15.11
CA GLU A 242 -22.95 -7.62 13.73
C GLU A 242 -21.73 -7.65 12.80
N SER A 243 -20.57 -8.10 13.30
CA SER A 243 -19.42 -8.41 12.46
C SER A 243 -19.23 -9.91 12.34
N GLU A 244 -19.26 -10.41 11.11
CA GLU A 244 -19.18 -11.83 10.79
C GLU A 244 -18.07 -12.08 9.78
N LEU A 245 -17.32 -13.17 9.99
CA LEU A 245 -16.33 -13.69 9.06
C LEU A 245 -16.69 -15.14 8.74
N ALA A 246 -16.81 -15.47 7.46
CA ALA A 246 -16.92 -16.85 7.01
C ALA A 246 -15.68 -17.22 6.19
N LEU A 247 -15.01 -18.28 6.60
CA LEU A 247 -13.88 -18.88 5.89
C LEU A 247 -14.33 -20.25 5.36
N GLN A 248 -14.60 -20.35 4.06
CA GLN A 248 -15.06 -21.59 3.44
C GLN A 248 -13.89 -22.53 3.16
N ALA A 249 -14.15 -23.84 3.19
CA ALA A 249 -13.10 -24.86 3.00
C ALA A 249 -12.48 -24.86 1.59
N ASP A 250 -13.15 -24.29 0.60
CA ASP A 250 -12.68 -24.12 -0.79
C ASP A 250 -11.81 -22.85 -0.99
N GLY A 251 -11.54 -22.12 0.09
CA GLY A 251 -10.77 -20.89 0.06
C GLY A 251 -11.59 -19.63 -0.28
N GLN A 252 -12.93 -19.70 -0.38
CA GLN A 252 -13.77 -18.50 -0.43
C GLN A 252 -13.96 -17.89 0.96
N ALA A 253 -14.07 -16.57 1.04
CA ALA A 253 -14.29 -15.86 2.28
C ALA A 253 -15.31 -14.73 2.11
N SER A 254 -16.07 -14.48 3.17
CA SER A 254 -16.90 -13.28 3.30
C SER A 254 -16.66 -12.64 4.66
N TRP A 255 -16.64 -11.33 4.70
CA TRP A 255 -16.58 -10.54 5.92
C TRP A 255 -17.56 -9.39 5.82
N SER A 256 -18.25 -9.10 6.91
CA SER A 256 -19.15 -7.95 7.01
C SER A 256 -18.97 -7.24 8.33
N LEU A 257 -19.11 -5.92 8.33
CA LEU A 257 -19.14 -5.09 9.54
C LEU A 257 -20.23 -4.04 9.40
N LEU A 258 -21.16 -4.02 10.35
CA LEU A 258 -22.07 -2.89 10.52
C LEU A 258 -21.43 -1.85 11.46
N ALA A 259 -21.14 -0.67 10.91
CA ALA A 259 -20.69 0.51 11.65
C ALA A 259 -21.68 1.66 11.40
N SER A 260 -21.20 2.88 11.10
CA SER A 260 -22.07 3.96 10.60
C SER A 260 -22.73 3.63 9.25
N ARG A 261 -22.18 2.66 8.53
CA ARG A 261 -22.73 2.01 7.34
C ARG A 261 -22.28 0.55 7.30
N ALA A 262 -22.89 -0.24 6.42
CA ALA A 262 -22.49 -1.62 6.20
C ALA A 262 -21.25 -1.69 5.30
N TYR A 263 -20.25 -2.46 5.72
CA TYR A 263 -19.07 -2.81 4.95
C TYR A 263 -19.08 -4.30 4.68
N TYR A 264 -18.69 -4.66 3.46
CA TYR A 264 -18.63 -6.04 3.01
C TYR A 264 -17.32 -6.30 2.27
N LEU A 265 -16.80 -7.50 2.43
CA LEU A 265 -15.69 -8.03 1.66
C LEU A 265 -16.05 -9.47 1.29
N GLU A 266 -16.11 -9.74 -0.01
CA GLU A 266 -16.11 -11.10 -0.55
C GLU A 266 -14.78 -11.34 -1.26
N GLY A 267 -14.22 -12.53 -1.12
CA GLY A 267 -12.97 -12.83 -1.79
C GLY A 267 -12.40 -14.20 -1.48
N ARG A 268 -11.07 -14.31 -1.56
CA ARG A 268 -10.36 -15.55 -1.26
C ARG A 268 -9.54 -15.41 -0.01
N TRP A 269 -9.40 -16.50 0.71
CA TRP A 269 -8.52 -16.54 1.86
C TRP A 269 -7.48 -17.64 1.73
N ARG A 270 -6.36 -17.42 2.41
CA ARG A 270 -5.26 -18.36 2.51
C ARG A 270 -4.58 -18.23 3.87
N VAL A 271 -3.93 -19.31 4.28
CA VAL A 271 -3.05 -19.32 5.44
C VAL A 271 -1.62 -19.23 4.94
N SER A 272 -0.86 -18.26 5.45
CA SER A 272 0.57 -18.12 5.16
C SER A 272 1.28 -17.62 6.39
N ASN A 273 2.40 -18.22 6.75
CA ASN A 273 3.29 -17.74 7.81
C ASN A 273 2.62 -17.55 9.19
N GLY A 274 1.58 -18.34 9.50
CA GLY A 274 0.84 -18.22 10.76
C GLY A 274 -0.24 -17.14 10.76
N LEU A 275 -0.51 -16.55 9.60
CA LEU A 275 -1.55 -15.53 9.40
C LEU A 275 -2.63 -16.06 8.45
N VAL A 276 -3.84 -15.55 8.64
CA VAL A 276 -4.94 -15.70 7.69
C VAL A 276 -5.07 -14.40 6.90
N THR A 277 -4.89 -14.46 5.60
CA THR A 277 -5.10 -13.31 4.73
C THR A 277 -6.37 -13.54 3.93
N VAL A 278 -7.27 -12.55 3.95
CA VAL A 278 -8.43 -12.47 3.08
C VAL A 278 -8.18 -11.36 2.07
N GLU A 279 -8.14 -11.70 0.80
CA GLU A 279 -7.97 -10.76 -0.32
C GLU A 279 -9.33 -10.59 -0.99
N ALA A 280 -9.80 -9.35 -1.06
CA ALA A 280 -11.07 -9.03 -1.68
C ALA A 280 -11.03 -9.35 -3.18
N GLN A 281 -12.08 -9.97 -3.68
CA GLN A 281 -12.30 -10.10 -5.11
C GLN A 281 -13.13 -8.91 -5.60
N LEU A 282 -12.86 -8.51 -6.84
CA LEU A 282 -13.75 -7.59 -7.52
C LEU A 282 -15.14 -8.23 -7.61
N PRO A 283 -16.23 -7.47 -7.39
CA PRO A 283 -17.57 -7.99 -7.61
C PRO A 283 -17.71 -8.62 -8.99
N ALA A 284 -18.39 -9.77 -9.09
CA ALA A 284 -18.56 -10.47 -10.37
C ALA A 284 -19.29 -9.60 -11.41
N GLN A 285 -20.18 -8.72 -10.95
CA GLN A 285 -20.82 -7.72 -11.78
C GLN A 285 -19.83 -6.59 -12.11
N ALA A 286 -19.63 -6.35 -13.40
CA ALA A 286 -18.88 -5.19 -13.87
C ALA A 286 -19.73 -3.91 -13.72
N PRO A 287 -19.12 -2.79 -13.32
CA PRO A 287 -19.79 -1.49 -13.30
C PRO A 287 -20.24 -1.07 -14.70
N LYS A 288 -21.34 -0.32 -14.79
CA LYS A 288 -21.80 0.30 -16.03
C LYS A 288 -21.35 1.75 -16.07
N TYR A 289 -20.93 2.16 -17.26
CA TYR A 289 -20.44 3.52 -17.50
C TYR A 289 -21.36 4.25 -18.47
N ARG A 290 -21.59 5.54 -18.20
CA ARG A 290 -22.25 6.45 -19.14
C ARG A 290 -21.63 7.84 -19.03
N LEU A 291 -21.85 8.69 -20.03
CA LEU A 291 -21.49 10.10 -19.89
C LEU A 291 -22.35 10.76 -18.80
N MET A 292 -21.72 11.64 -18.02
CA MET A 292 -22.45 12.57 -17.15
C MET A 292 -23.13 13.64 -18.00
N SER A 293 -24.34 14.02 -17.61
CA SER A 293 -25.01 15.21 -18.13
C SER A 293 -24.29 16.49 -17.66
N ASP A 294 -24.56 17.61 -18.34
CA ASP A 294 -23.99 18.91 -17.94
C ASP A 294 -24.33 19.29 -16.49
N ALA A 295 -25.54 18.95 -16.02
CA ALA A 295 -25.97 19.21 -14.65
C ALA A 295 -25.29 18.30 -13.61
N GLU A 296 -24.82 17.12 -14.01
CA GLU A 296 -24.06 16.21 -13.15
C GLU A 296 -22.57 16.57 -13.09
N MET A 297 -22.07 17.23 -14.13
CA MET A 297 -20.70 17.70 -14.23
C MET A 297 -20.49 18.97 -13.39
N ASN A 298 -20.39 18.82 -12.07
CA ASN A 298 -20.16 19.92 -11.14
C ASN A 298 -18.67 20.17 -10.79
N VAL A 299 -17.74 19.35 -11.31
CA VAL A 299 -16.31 19.42 -10.93
C VAL A 299 -15.50 20.20 -11.96
N ARG A 300 -14.73 21.17 -11.43
CA ARG A 300 -13.93 22.19 -12.10
C ARG A 300 -12.44 21.94 -11.82
N GLN A 301 -11.75 21.25 -12.72
CA GLN A 301 -10.35 21.54 -12.99
C GLN A 301 -10.19 21.62 -14.50
N PRO A 302 -9.86 22.80 -15.06
CA PRO A 302 -9.64 22.91 -16.49
C PRO A 302 -8.43 22.03 -16.86
N ALA A 303 -8.58 21.19 -17.87
CA ALA A 303 -7.45 20.45 -18.42
C ALA A 303 -6.43 21.43 -19.01
N THR A 304 -5.15 21.15 -18.81
CA THR A 304 -4.11 21.93 -19.47
C THR A 304 -4.07 21.60 -20.97
N ALA A 305 -3.40 22.43 -21.77
CA ALA A 305 -3.26 22.20 -23.21
C ALA A 305 -2.55 20.88 -23.58
N ARG A 306 -1.89 20.24 -22.62
CA ARG A 306 -1.12 18.99 -22.79
C ARG A 306 -1.77 17.81 -22.07
N GLN A 307 -3.05 17.89 -21.69
CA GLN A 307 -3.72 16.85 -20.94
C GLN A 307 -5.02 16.43 -21.60
N LEU A 308 -5.41 15.18 -21.37
CA LEU A 308 -6.76 14.67 -21.53
C LEU A 308 -7.20 14.10 -20.20
N ILE A 309 -8.38 14.51 -19.74
CA ILE A 309 -8.89 14.12 -18.42
C ILE A 309 -10.22 13.39 -18.59
N ALA A 310 -10.28 12.16 -18.06
CA ALA A 310 -11.53 11.44 -17.87
C ALA A 310 -11.84 11.38 -16.36
N ILE A 311 -12.89 12.09 -15.95
CA ILE A 311 -13.38 12.09 -14.56
C ILE A 311 -14.39 10.97 -14.41
N VAL A 312 -14.04 9.93 -13.68
CA VAL A 312 -14.92 8.78 -13.40
C VAL A 312 -15.46 8.88 -11.99
N GLY A 313 -16.79 8.83 -11.82
CA GLY A 313 -17.38 8.94 -10.48
C GLY A 313 -18.87 8.64 -10.47
N GLN A 314 -19.46 8.54 -9.29
CA GLN A 314 -20.92 8.42 -9.14
C GLN A 314 -21.50 9.80 -8.86
N PRO A 315 -22.47 10.27 -9.68
CA PRO A 315 -23.06 11.59 -9.51
C PRO A 315 -23.56 11.83 -8.08
N ARG A 316 -23.24 13.01 -7.52
CA ARG A 316 -23.58 13.44 -6.14
C ARG A 316 -22.95 12.61 -5.02
N VAL A 317 -22.10 11.62 -5.34
CA VAL A 317 -21.41 10.78 -4.36
C VAL A 317 -19.90 11.07 -4.34
N GLY A 318 -19.23 11.00 -5.48
CA GLY A 318 -17.80 11.29 -5.58
C GLY A 318 -17.05 10.48 -6.64
N GLY A 319 -15.72 10.61 -6.62
CA GLY A 319 -14.81 9.95 -7.57
C GLY A 319 -14.70 8.44 -7.41
N ALA A 320 -14.55 7.75 -8.55
CA ALA A 320 -14.31 6.32 -8.62
C ALA A 320 -12.83 6.07 -8.93
N ALA A 321 -12.06 5.59 -7.95
CA ALA A 321 -10.66 5.21 -8.15
C ALA A 321 -10.51 3.79 -8.71
N GLY A 322 -9.38 3.51 -9.37
CA GLY A 322 -9.04 2.18 -9.85
C GLY A 322 -9.76 1.78 -11.13
N ILE A 323 -10.18 2.75 -11.94
CA ILE A 323 -10.72 2.53 -13.28
C ILE A 323 -9.61 2.82 -14.30
N GLU A 324 -9.24 1.81 -15.08
CA GLU A 324 -8.39 1.99 -16.25
C GLU A 324 -9.17 2.70 -17.34
N VAL A 325 -8.62 3.80 -17.84
CA VAL A 325 -9.15 4.56 -18.97
C VAL A 325 -8.14 4.55 -20.11
N ARG A 326 -8.57 4.08 -21.28
CA ARG A 326 -7.81 4.20 -22.53
C ARG A 326 -8.36 5.36 -23.34
N PHE A 327 -7.47 6.19 -23.85
CA PHE A 327 -7.81 7.32 -24.71
C PHE A 327 -7.54 6.95 -26.16
N GLU A 328 -8.44 7.30 -27.06
CA GLU A 328 -8.35 6.95 -28.48
C GLU A 328 -8.60 8.16 -29.37
N ALA A 329 -7.83 8.24 -30.45
CA ALA A 329 -8.02 9.14 -31.58
C ALA A 329 -8.10 8.33 -32.87
N ALA A 330 -9.20 8.47 -33.62
CA ALA A 330 -9.38 7.85 -34.94
C ALA A 330 -9.03 6.34 -34.97
N GLY A 331 -9.49 5.58 -33.96
CA GLY A 331 -9.24 4.14 -33.86
C GLY A 331 -7.85 3.74 -33.37
N LYS A 332 -6.99 4.71 -32.99
CA LYS A 332 -5.67 4.46 -32.42
C LYS A 332 -5.61 4.86 -30.95
N THR A 333 -5.13 3.95 -30.11
CA THR A 333 -4.89 4.24 -28.69
C THR A 333 -3.79 5.30 -28.55
N LEU A 334 -4.12 6.41 -27.90
CA LEU A 334 -3.19 7.49 -27.55
C LEU A 334 -2.37 7.14 -26.32
N GLY A 335 -3.01 6.49 -25.36
CA GLY A 335 -2.42 6.13 -24.08
C GLY A 335 -3.48 5.63 -23.10
N GLN A 336 -3.04 5.36 -21.88
CA GLN A 336 -3.91 4.89 -20.79
C GLN A 336 -3.54 5.56 -19.48
N ALA A 337 -4.55 5.79 -18.64
CA ALA A 337 -4.40 6.29 -17.29
C ALA A 337 -5.32 5.51 -16.34
N VAL A 338 -5.07 5.58 -15.04
CA VAL A 338 -5.94 4.97 -14.03
C VAL A 338 -6.53 6.06 -13.16
N SER A 339 -7.84 6.01 -12.94
CA SER A 339 -8.54 6.99 -12.12
C SER A 339 -8.08 6.93 -10.66
N GLN A 340 -7.92 8.10 -10.07
CA GLN A 340 -7.45 8.27 -8.69
C GLN A 340 -8.61 8.45 -7.71
N ALA A 341 -8.34 8.78 -6.44
CA ALA A 341 -9.38 8.98 -5.43
C ALA A 341 -10.40 10.07 -5.79
N SER A 342 -9.97 11.12 -6.50
CA SER A 342 -10.85 12.16 -7.06
C SER A 342 -11.73 11.68 -8.22
N GLY A 343 -11.38 10.55 -8.84
CA GLY A 343 -12.00 10.05 -10.06
C GLY A 343 -11.21 10.38 -11.33
N ASP A 344 -10.17 11.20 -11.25
CA ASP A 344 -9.47 11.69 -12.43
C ASP A 344 -8.50 10.64 -12.97
N ALA A 345 -8.67 10.29 -14.24
CA ALA A 345 -7.68 9.59 -15.05
C ALA A 345 -7.10 10.61 -16.05
N ILE A 346 -5.82 10.95 -15.87
CA ILE A 346 -5.14 12.00 -16.62
C ILE A 346 -4.10 11.38 -17.54
N LEU A 347 -4.19 11.68 -18.84
CA LEU A 347 -3.18 11.34 -19.83
C LEU A 347 -2.48 12.62 -20.28
N ASP A 348 -1.16 12.68 -20.14
CA ASP A 348 -0.37 13.73 -20.78
C ASP A 348 -0.26 13.45 -22.29
N TRP A 349 -0.71 14.40 -23.09
CA TRP A 349 -0.79 14.28 -24.54
C TRP A 349 -0.71 15.63 -25.26
N ASP A 350 0.26 15.72 -26.18
CA ASP A 350 0.58 16.95 -26.94
C ASP A 350 -0.20 17.10 -28.24
N GLY A 351 -1.09 16.16 -28.54
CA GLY A 351 -1.92 16.22 -29.74
C GLY A 351 -3.06 17.23 -29.63
N LYS A 352 -3.80 17.40 -30.72
CA LYS A 352 -4.94 18.33 -30.77
C LYS A 352 -6.15 17.72 -30.10
N ALA A 353 -6.74 18.46 -29.17
CA ALA A 353 -7.99 18.13 -28.48
C ALA A 353 -9.06 17.49 -29.39
N ASP A 354 -9.25 18.03 -30.60
CA ASP A 354 -10.26 17.57 -31.56
C ASP A 354 -10.05 16.14 -32.06
N ASP A 355 -8.81 15.64 -32.03
CA ASP A 355 -8.49 14.28 -32.47
C ASP A 355 -8.92 13.24 -31.42
N TRP A 356 -9.18 13.63 -30.17
CA TRP A 356 -9.65 12.70 -29.13
C TRP A 356 -11.09 12.27 -29.38
N THR A 357 -11.29 11.05 -29.90
CA THR A 357 -12.61 10.59 -30.33
C THR A 357 -13.33 9.74 -29.30
N ARG A 358 -12.60 8.88 -28.57
CA ARG A 358 -13.20 7.86 -27.69
C ARG A 358 -12.42 7.65 -26.41
N VAL A 359 -13.11 7.10 -25.41
CA VAL A 359 -12.49 6.48 -24.24
C VAL A 359 -13.01 5.06 -24.06
N ALA A 360 -12.16 4.19 -23.51
CA ALA A 360 -12.54 2.87 -23.06
C ALA A 360 -12.31 2.76 -21.55
N LEU A 361 -13.25 2.14 -20.82
CA LEU A 361 -13.17 1.96 -19.38
C LEU A 361 -13.27 0.49 -18.98
N ARG A 362 -12.53 0.12 -17.94
CA ARG A 362 -12.72 -1.10 -17.15
C ARG A 362 -12.08 -0.96 -15.77
N ARG A 363 -12.36 -1.89 -14.85
CA ARG A 363 -11.69 -1.91 -13.55
C ARG A 363 -10.22 -2.28 -13.70
N GLN A 364 -9.35 -1.66 -12.92
CA GLN A 364 -7.92 -1.90 -12.95
C GLN A 364 -7.60 -3.36 -12.60
N GLY A 365 -6.76 -4.00 -13.42
CA GLY A 365 -6.36 -5.39 -13.21
C GLY A 365 -7.48 -6.42 -13.43
N SER A 366 -8.65 -6.00 -13.91
CA SER A 366 -9.75 -6.91 -14.24
C SER A 366 -9.62 -7.51 -15.65
N ALA A 367 -10.30 -8.63 -15.86
CA ALA A 367 -10.54 -9.21 -17.19
C ALA A 367 -11.85 -8.71 -17.83
N ASP A 368 -12.46 -7.65 -17.28
CA ASP A 368 -13.71 -7.09 -17.81
C ASP A 368 -13.52 -6.63 -19.27
N ALA A 369 -14.58 -6.76 -20.06
CA ALA A 369 -14.61 -6.19 -21.40
C ALA A 369 -14.53 -4.66 -21.34
N TRP A 370 -13.82 -4.07 -22.30
CA TRP A 370 -13.74 -2.62 -22.42
C TRP A 370 -15.10 -2.03 -22.77
N THR A 371 -15.59 -1.11 -21.93
CA THR A 371 -16.76 -0.30 -22.26
C THR A 371 -16.31 0.96 -22.97
N TRP A 372 -16.72 1.12 -24.23
CA TRP A 372 -16.34 2.27 -25.04
C TRP A 372 -17.39 3.36 -25.02
N LEU A 373 -16.96 4.60 -24.86
CA LEU A 373 -17.79 5.80 -24.91
C LEU A 373 -17.21 6.80 -25.91
N GLU A 374 -18.08 7.38 -26.73
CA GLU A 374 -17.72 8.49 -27.63
C GLU A 374 -17.50 9.77 -26.83
N VAL A 375 -16.53 10.58 -27.25
CA VAL A 375 -16.25 11.89 -26.66
C VAL A 375 -16.99 12.97 -27.46
N PRO A 376 -18.02 13.63 -26.88
CA PRO A 376 -18.74 14.70 -27.56
C PRO A 376 -17.81 15.86 -27.94
N ALA A 377 -18.05 16.52 -29.07
CA ALA A 377 -17.19 17.59 -29.57
C ALA A 377 -16.97 18.73 -28.54
N ALA A 378 -18.00 19.09 -27.78
CA ALA A 378 -17.89 20.07 -26.69
C ALA A 378 -16.88 19.64 -25.61
N ARG A 379 -16.86 18.35 -25.26
CA ARG A 379 -15.94 17.77 -24.26
C ARG A 379 -14.51 17.66 -24.77
N ARG A 380 -14.34 17.44 -26.09
CA ARG A 380 -13.02 17.45 -26.73
C ARG A 380 -12.36 18.80 -26.59
N ALA A 381 -13.06 19.88 -26.91
CA ALA A 381 -12.54 21.24 -26.83
C ALA A 381 -12.01 21.57 -25.43
N ASP A 382 -12.73 21.10 -24.39
CA ASP A 382 -12.34 21.27 -22.99
C ASP A 382 -11.29 20.25 -22.52
N ARG A 383 -10.92 19.28 -23.35
CA ARG A 383 -10.03 18.15 -23.04
C ARG A 383 -10.46 17.38 -21.78
N LEU A 384 -11.77 17.39 -21.51
CA LEU A 384 -12.37 16.92 -20.27
C LEU A 384 -13.62 16.09 -20.57
N LEU A 385 -13.73 14.89 -20.02
CA LEU A 385 -14.92 14.05 -20.11
C LEU A 385 -15.32 13.54 -18.73
N ALA A 386 -16.56 13.79 -18.33
CA ALA A 386 -17.12 13.26 -17.09
C ALA A 386 -17.96 12.01 -17.35
N ILE A 387 -17.70 10.94 -16.61
CA ILE A 387 -18.22 9.60 -16.83
C ILE A 387 -18.82 9.09 -15.51
N ALA A 388 -20.12 8.84 -15.54
CA ALA A 388 -20.83 8.27 -14.42
C ALA A 388 -20.57 6.77 -14.34
N VAL A 389 -20.25 6.29 -13.14
CA VAL A 389 -20.40 4.89 -12.76
C VAL A 389 -21.73 4.71 -12.04
N ASP A 390 -22.42 3.60 -12.30
CA ASP A 390 -23.70 3.27 -11.69
C ASP A 390 -23.59 2.98 -10.19
N ASP A 391 -22.53 2.28 -9.78
CA ASP A 391 -22.26 1.93 -8.38
C ASP A 391 -20.75 1.93 -8.08
N LEU A 392 -20.33 2.80 -7.14
CA LEU A 392 -18.94 2.84 -6.66
C LEU A 392 -18.50 1.54 -5.96
N GLY A 393 -19.43 0.78 -5.37
CA GLY A 393 -19.13 -0.51 -4.76
C GLY A 393 -18.63 -1.55 -5.76
N LEU A 394 -18.98 -1.39 -7.04
CA LEU A 394 -18.53 -2.28 -8.12
C LEU A 394 -17.13 -1.94 -8.63
N SER A 395 -16.67 -0.69 -8.47
CA SER A 395 -15.40 -0.23 -9.04
C SER A 395 -14.18 -0.76 -8.27
N ARG A 396 -14.29 -0.84 -6.94
CA ARG A 396 -13.28 -1.43 -6.06
C ARG A 396 -13.89 -1.84 -4.71
N PRO A 397 -13.39 -2.90 -4.07
CA PRO A 397 -13.70 -3.20 -2.69
C PRO A 397 -13.29 -2.04 -1.78
N ALA A 398 -14.18 -1.64 -0.86
CA ALA A 398 -13.87 -0.62 0.15
C ALA A 398 -12.72 -1.06 1.07
N ILE A 399 -12.64 -2.38 1.33
CA ILE A 399 -11.57 -3.02 2.08
C ILE A 399 -10.91 -4.02 1.14
N PRO A 400 -9.67 -3.77 0.68
CA PRO A 400 -9.01 -4.62 -0.32
C PRO A 400 -8.47 -5.92 0.29
N SER A 401 -8.17 -5.92 1.57
CA SER A 401 -7.72 -7.12 2.28
C SER A 401 -7.90 -6.99 3.79
N LEU A 402 -8.00 -8.15 4.43
CA LEU A 402 -7.96 -8.33 5.88
C LEU A 402 -6.83 -9.31 6.20
N ILE A 403 -6.14 -9.08 7.32
CA ILE A 403 -5.10 -9.97 7.82
C ILE A 403 -5.48 -10.28 9.25
N PHE A 404 -5.53 -11.57 9.59
CA PHE A 404 -5.80 -12.05 10.93
C PHE A 404 -4.60 -12.82 11.47
N GLY A 405 -4.31 -12.57 12.74
CA GLY A 405 -3.39 -13.37 13.56
C GLY A 405 -4.16 -14.42 14.34
N LEU A 406 -3.44 -15.32 15.01
CA LEU A 406 -4.03 -16.34 15.86
C LEU A 406 -3.91 -15.93 17.34
N GLY A 407 -5.04 -15.83 18.04
CA GLY A 407 -5.08 -15.68 19.50
C GLY A 407 -4.69 -16.97 20.23
N GLU A 408 -4.31 -16.85 21.51
CA GLU A 408 -3.94 -18.01 22.33
C GLU A 408 -5.10 -18.99 22.55
N ASP A 409 -6.32 -18.49 22.58
CA ASP A 409 -7.56 -19.25 22.71
C ASP A 409 -8.08 -19.83 21.40
N GLY A 410 -7.30 -19.73 20.32
CA GLY A 410 -7.68 -20.18 18.98
C GLY A 410 -8.61 -19.24 18.23
N GLY A 411 -8.94 -18.07 18.80
CA GLY A 411 -9.63 -17.00 18.09
C GLY A 411 -8.76 -16.37 16.99
N LEU A 412 -9.40 -15.65 16.07
CA LEU A 412 -8.72 -14.85 15.06
C LEU A 412 -8.67 -13.39 15.49
N LEU A 413 -7.52 -12.75 15.33
CA LEU A 413 -7.27 -11.37 15.76
C LEU A 413 -7.07 -10.46 14.56
N LEU A 414 -7.90 -9.45 14.42
CA LEU A 414 -7.88 -8.48 13.34
C LEU A 414 -7.56 -7.10 13.90
N ARG A 415 -6.61 -6.38 13.29
CA ARG A 415 -6.58 -4.93 13.43
C ARG A 415 -7.60 -4.35 12.44
N GLU A 416 -8.72 -3.85 12.95
CA GLU A 416 -9.84 -3.44 12.12
C GLU A 416 -9.43 -2.25 11.22
N PRO A 417 -9.75 -2.28 9.91
CA PRO A 417 -9.22 -1.33 8.94
C PRO A 417 -9.77 0.11 9.02
N LEU A 418 -10.88 0.35 9.72
CA LEU A 418 -11.56 1.65 9.82
C LEU A 418 -11.17 2.44 11.08
N ASN A 419 -11.08 1.79 12.24
CA ASN A 419 -10.75 2.43 13.53
C ASN A 419 -9.36 2.03 14.08
N HIS A 420 -8.73 1.00 13.53
CA HIS A 420 -7.45 0.45 13.98
C HIS A 420 -7.46 -0.16 15.39
N ASP A 421 -8.64 -0.54 15.90
CA ASP A 421 -8.76 -1.30 17.15
C ASP A 421 -8.39 -2.77 16.91
N LEU A 422 -7.90 -3.44 17.95
CA LEU A 422 -7.70 -4.89 17.91
C LEU A 422 -9.03 -5.59 18.22
N GLU A 423 -9.53 -6.32 17.25
CA GLU A 423 -10.80 -7.04 17.33
C GLU A 423 -10.57 -8.54 17.30
N LYS A 424 -11.37 -9.26 18.08
CA LYS A 424 -11.26 -10.70 18.24
C LYS A 424 -12.47 -11.42 17.68
N TYR A 425 -12.21 -12.48 16.93
CA TYR A 425 -13.20 -13.27 16.21
C TYR A 425 -13.19 -14.70 16.72
N PHE A 426 -14.33 -15.15 17.25
CA PHE A 426 -14.50 -16.50 17.76
C PHE A 426 -15.27 -17.37 16.79
N LYS A 427 -14.77 -18.59 16.61
CA LYS A 427 -15.45 -19.58 15.78
C LYS A 427 -16.78 -19.96 16.41
N THR A 428 -17.88 -19.73 15.69
CA THR A 428 -19.21 -20.13 16.16
C THR A 428 -19.36 -21.63 16.02
N LYS A 429 -19.87 -22.29 17.05
CA LYS A 429 -20.30 -23.69 16.95
C LYS A 429 -21.50 -23.75 16.01
N LYS A 430 -21.47 -24.68 15.05
CA LYS A 430 -22.61 -24.97 14.18
C LYS A 430 -23.80 -25.45 15.00
#